data_AF-A0A183ER70-F1
#
_entry.id   AF-A0A183ER70-F1
#
_cell.length_a   1.000
_cell.length_b   1.000
_cell.length_c   1.000
_cell.angle_alpha   90.00
_cell.angle_beta   90.00
_cell.angle_gamma   90.00
#
_symmetry.space_group_name_H-M   'P 1'
#
loop_
_entity.id
_entity.type
_entity.pdbx_description
1 polymer ?
#
loop_
_entity_poly.entity_id
_entity_poly.type
_entity_poly.pdbx_seq_one_letter_code
_entity_poly.pdbx_strand_id
1 'polypeptide(L)'
;MMILLKFQEMKAVNRQLTVVLNTLLTVAGGFFFGYFGISYAYPSLHLDMTTRMILGLLIGAIVFFADLYFIVKGMDDFVEKPKKVRYRAYLNRDVG
;
A
#
# COMPACT_ATOMS: atom_id res chain seq x y z
N MET A 1 -17.86 -6.10 -28.17
CA MET A 1 -17.85 -5.09 -27.08
C MET A 1 -17.87 -5.73 -25.68
N MET A 2 -18.75 -6.71 -25.41
CA MET A 2 -18.88 -7.38 -24.10
C MET A 2 -17.61 -8.13 -23.62
N ILE A 3 -16.81 -8.69 -24.54
CA ILE A 3 -15.54 -9.35 -24.22
C ILE A 3 -14.48 -8.34 -23.76
N LEU A 4 -14.47 -7.13 -24.33
CA LEU A 4 -13.47 -6.10 -24.00
C LEU A 4 -13.68 -5.52 -22.60
N LEU A 5 -14.94 -5.41 -22.16
CA LEU A 5 -15.30 -5.03 -20.79
C LEU A 5 -14.82 -6.06 -19.77
N LYS A 6 -15.00 -7.37 -20.03
CA LYS A 6 -14.51 -8.44 -19.16
C LYS A 6 -12.99 -8.37 -18.95
N PHE A 7 -12.22 -8.10 -20.01
CA PHE A 7 -10.76 -7.97 -19.90
C PHE A 7 -10.32 -6.74 -19.09
N GLN A 8 -11.04 -5.62 -19.19
CA GLN A 8 -10.75 -4.40 -18.42
C GLN A 8 -11.04 -4.60 -16.93
N GLU A 9 -12.16 -5.25 -16.58
CA GLU A 9 -12.50 -5.53 -15.18
C GLU A 9 -11.51 -6.50 -14.53
N MET A 10 -11.11 -7.57 -15.23
CA MET A 10 -10.08 -8.48 -14.72
C MET A 10 -8.74 -7.77 -14.44
N LYS A 11 -8.38 -6.79 -15.28
CA LYS A 11 -7.15 -6.02 -15.11
C LYS A 11 -7.23 -5.04 -13.93
N ALA A 12 -8.41 -4.46 -13.68
CA ALA A 12 -8.66 -3.61 -12.51
C ALA A 12 -8.64 -4.42 -11.20
N VAL A 13 -9.25 -5.61 -11.20
CA VAL A 13 -9.24 -6.53 -10.06
C VAL A 13 -7.82 -6.99 -9.72
N ASN A 14 -6.99 -7.35 -10.71
CA ASN A 14 -5.59 -7.73 -10.47
C ASN A 14 -4.78 -6.62 -9.78
N ARG A 15 -5.08 -5.37 -10.11
CA ARG A 15 -4.42 -4.21 -9.50
C ARG A 15 -4.85 -4.00 -8.06
N GLN A 16 -6.14 -4.10 -7.75
CA GLN A 16 -6.64 -4.04 -6.37
C GLN A 16 -6.07 -5.19 -5.53
N LEU A 17 -6.00 -6.40 -6.09
CA LEU A 17 -5.40 -7.56 -5.42
C LEU A 17 -3.93 -7.31 -5.08
N THR A 18 -3.17 -6.70 -5.98
CA THR A 18 -1.76 -6.35 -5.75
C THR A 18 -1.60 -5.34 -4.60
N VAL A 19 -2.49 -4.36 -4.51
CA VAL A 19 -2.50 -3.36 -3.43
C VAL A 19 -2.81 -4.03 -2.09
N VAL A 20 -3.83 -4.89 -2.02
CA VAL A 20 -4.18 -5.63 -0.80
C VAL A 20 -3.03 -6.55 -0.38
N LEU A 21 -2.40 -7.26 -1.32
CA LEU A 21 -1.24 -8.11 -1.04
C LEU A 21 -0.05 -7.30 -0.52
N ASN A 22 0.22 -6.12 -1.09
CA ASN A 22 1.28 -5.25 -0.60
C ASN A 22 1.03 -4.81 0.85
N THR A 23 -0.21 -4.43 1.17
CA THR A 23 -0.60 -4.06 2.54
C THR A 23 -0.52 -5.22 3.52
N LEU A 24 -0.87 -6.44 3.09
CA LEU A 24 -0.70 -7.62 3.94
C LEU A 24 0.78 -7.90 4.22
N LEU A 25 1.64 -7.78 3.20
CA LEU A 25 3.08 -8.01 3.34
C LEU A 25 3.76 -6.96 4.23
N THR A 26 3.43 -5.68 4.08
CA THR A 26 3.98 -4.59 4.91
C THR A 26 3.54 -4.70 6.35
N VAL A 27 2.25 -4.98 6.61
CA VAL A 27 1.71 -5.15 7.97
C VAL A 27 2.28 -6.39 8.64
N ALA A 28 2.35 -7.51 7.93
CA ALA A 28 3.02 -8.71 8.44
C ALA A 28 4.49 -8.44 8.76
N GLY A 29 5.21 -7.74 7.87
CA GLY A 29 6.59 -7.33 8.09
C GLY A 29 6.76 -6.44 9.33
N GLY A 30 5.90 -5.43 9.50
CA GLY A 30 5.92 -4.54 10.67
C GLY A 30 5.61 -5.28 11.97
N PHE A 31 4.67 -6.22 11.94
CA PHE A 31 4.33 -7.06 13.08
C PHE A 31 5.51 -7.97 13.47
N PHE A 32 6.07 -8.72 12.51
CA PHE A 32 7.23 -9.58 12.76
C PHE A 32 8.44 -8.78 13.21
N PHE A 33 8.65 -7.59 12.65
CA PHE A 33 9.72 -6.69 13.07
C PHE A 33 9.54 -6.22 14.52
N GLY A 34 8.33 -5.84 14.93
CA GLY A 34 8.09 -5.49 16.33
C GLY A 34 8.26 -6.68 17.28
N TYR A 35 7.77 -7.85 16.90
CA TYR A 35 7.86 -9.07 17.72
C TYR A 35 9.31 -9.59 17.88
N PHE A 36 10.04 -9.78 16.77
CA PHE A 36 11.42 -10.27 16.79
C PHE A 36 12.44 -9.17 17.08
N GLY A 37 12.20 -7.94 16.62
CA GLY A 37 13.12 -6.82 16.80
C GLY A 37 13.36 -6.48 18.25
N ILE A 38 12.31 -6.53 19.09
CA ILE A 38 12.46 -6.33 20.53
C ILE A 38 13.27 -7.45 21.19
N SER A 39 13.11 -8.69 20.71
CA SER A 39 13.94 -9.80 21.18
C SER A 39 15.41 -9.62 20.89
N TYR A 40 15.74 -8.96 19.79
CA TYR A 40 17.12 -8.75 19.38
C TYR A 40 17.72 -7.48 20.03
N ALA A 41 16.91 -6.43 20.20
CA ALA A 41 17.36 -5.15 20.76
C ALA A 41 17.58 -5.20 22.28
N TYR A 42 16.77 -5.96 23.03
CA TYR A 42 16.87 -6.07 24.48
C TYR A 42 16.89 -7.53 24.95
N PRO A 43 18.00 -8.26 24.72
CA PRO A 43 18.12 -9.66 25.11
C PRO A 43 18.13 -9.87 26.64
N SER A 44 18.48 -8.84 27.42
CA SER A 44 18.51 -8.88 28.89
C SER A 44 17.16 -8.56 29.55
N LEU A 45 16.23 -7.96 28.80
CA LEU A 45 14.89 -7.69 29.27
C LEU A 45 14.06 -8.91 28.89
N HIS A 46 13.81 -9.81 29.85
CA HIS A 46 12.93 -10.96 29.71
C HIS A 46 11.47 -10.49 29.55
N LEU A 47 11.21 -9.72 28.50
CA LEU A 47 9.87 -9.27 28.15
C LEU A 47 9.06 -10.49 27.79
N ASP A 48 8.02 -10.70 28.59
CA ASP A 48 7.09 -11.80 28.42
C ASP A 48 6.52 -11.80 27.00
N MET A 49 6.19 -13.00 26.52
CA MET A 49 5.65 -13.25 25.18
C MET A 49 4.52 -12.25 24.84
N THR A 50 3.65 -12.01 25.82
CA THR A 50 2.53 -11.08 25.74
C THR A 50 2.95 -9.66 25.35
N THR A 51 4.02 -9.14 25.95
CA THR A 51 4.48 -7.76 25.71
C THR A 51 5.03 -7.59 24.30
N ARG A 52 5.77 -8.61 23.80
CA ARG A 52 6.29 -8.63 22.43
C ARG A 52 5.18 -8.67 21.39
N MET A 53 4.13 -9.45 21.66
CA MET A 53 2.96 -9.54 20.80
C MET A 53 2.22 -8.21 20.72
N ILE A 54 2.04 -7.52 21.86
CA ILE A 54 1.39 -6.19 21.89
C ILE A 54 2.23 -5.15 21.14
N LEU A 55 3.54 -5.14 21.33
CA LEU A 55 4.43 -4.19 20.63
C LEU A 55 4.48 -4.46 19.12
N GLY A 56 4.56 -5.72 18.71
CA GLY A 56 4.39 -6.13 17.31
C GLY A 56 3.06 -5.67 16.74
N LEU A 57 1.97 -5.85 17.49
CA LEU A 57 0.64 -5.41 17.08
C LEU A 57 0.53 -3.89 16.95
N LEU A 58 1.13 -3.12 17.86
CA LEU A 58 1.13 -1.65 17.81
C LEU A 58 1.88 -1.14 16.58
N ILE A 59 3.09 -1.67 16.32
CA ILE A 59 3.87 -1.29 15.14
C ILE A 59 3.14 -1.71 13.86
N GLY A 60 2.62 -2.93 13.81
CA GLY A 60 1.81 -3.43 12.70
C GLY A 60 0.55 -2.58 12.45
N ALA A 61 -0.11 -2.10 13.51
CA ALA A 61 -1.28 -1.23 13.41
C ALA A 61 -0.93 0.13 12.81
N ILE A 62 0.19 0.75 13.21
CA ILE A 62 0.65 2.02 12.62
C ILE A 62 0.91 1.85 11.12
N VAL A 63 1.61 0.78 10.73
CA VAL A 63 1.87 0.46 9.31
C VAL A 63 0.57 0.22 8.56
N PHE A 64 -0.38 -0.51 9.17
CA PHE A 64 -1.70 -0.75 8.57
C PHE A 64 -2.46 0.54 8.30
N PHE A 65 -2.48 1.48 9.26
CA PHE A 65 -3.14 2.77 9.06
C PHE A 65 -2.43 3.63 8.00
N ALA A 66 -1.10 3.60 7.96
CA ALA A 66 -0.34 4.30 6.92
C ALA A 66 -0.67 3.75 5.53
N ASP A 67 -0.69 2.43 5.37
CA ASP A 67 -1.03 1.78 4.11
C ASP A 67 -2.49 2.02 3.72
N LEU A 68 -3.42 1.90 4.67
CA LEU A 68 -4.84 2.19 4.42
C LEU A 68 -5.05 3.65 3.99
N TYR A 69 -4.33 4.60 4.60
CA TYR A 69 -4.36 6.00 4.20
C TYR A 69 -3.87 6.17 2.76
N PHE A 70 -2.76 5.53 2.37
CA PHE A 70 -2.26 5.57 1.00
C PHE A 70 -3.21 4.90 0.00
N ILE A 71 -3.90 3.83 0.39
CA ILE A 71 -4.89 3.16 -0.46
C ILE A 71 -6.09 4.08 -0.71
N VAL A 72 -6.69 4.61 0.36
CA VAL A 72 -7.87 5.47 0.27
C VAL A 72 -7.55 6.75 -0.49
N LYS A 73 -6.45 7.43 -0.15
CA LYS A 73 -6.02 8.64 -0.85
C LYS A 73 -5.60 8.36 -2.28
N GLY A 74 -4.93 7.23 -2.51
CA GLY A 74 -4.56 6.79 -3.85
C GLY A 74 -5.79 6.57 -4.75
N MET A 75 -6.91 6.10 -4.20
CA MET A 75 -8.17 5.96 -4.93
C MET A 75 -8.73 7.32 -5.38
N ASP A 76 -8.67 8.35 -4.53
CA ASP A 76 -9.11 9.72 -4.86
C ASP A 76 -8.19 10.40 -5.89
N ASP A 77 -6.88 10.13 -5.85
CA ASP A 77 -5.92 10.64 -6.85
C ASP A 77 -6.15 10.08 -8.28
N PHE A 78 -6.90 8.98 -8.45
CA PHE A 78 -7.36 8.53 -9.77
C PHE A 78 -8.57 9.31 -10.29
N VAL A 79 -9.26 10.07 -9.42
CA VAL A 79 -10.42 10.90 -9.76
C VAL A 79 -9.98 12.30 -10.21
N GLU A 80 -8.84 12.82 -9.76
CA GLU A 80 -8.43 14.19 -10.06
C GLU A 80 -6.94 14.36 -10.42
N LYS A 81 -6.54 13.92 -11.62
CA LYS A 81 -5.47 14.60 -12.40
C LYS A 81 -5.79 14.59 -13.89
N PRO A 82 -6.38 15.66 -14.47
CA PRO A 82 -6.28 15.84 -15.91
C PRO A 82 -4.78 15.91 -16.24
N LYS A 83 -4.31 14.99 -17.10
CA LYS A 83 -2.96 14.96 -17.70
C LYS A 83 -2.72 16.25 -18.53
N LYS A 84 -2.59 17.41 -17.88
CA LYS A 84 -2.39 18.70 -18.56
C LYS A 84 -1.02 18.83 -19.22
N VAL A 85 -0.06 17.95 -18.89
CA VAL A 85 1.30 17.99 -19.47
C VAL A 85 1.36 17.34 -20.86
N ARG A 86 0.53 16.32 -21.14
CA ARG A 86 0.59 15.63 -22.45
C ARG A 86 -0.10 16.41 -23.57
N TYR A 87 -1.13 17.20 -23.28
CA TYR A 87 -1.83 18.00 -24.29
C TYR A 87 -0.98 19.12 -24.88
N ARG A 88 -0.11 19.74 -24.08
CA ARG A 88 0.79 20.81 -24.57
C ARG A 88 1.85 20.31 -25.55
N ALA A 89 2.25 19.04 -25.47
CA ALA A 89 3.23 18.46 -26.39
C ALA A 89 2.65 18.14 -27.78
N TYR A 90 1.35 17.85 -27.87
CA TYR A 90 0.66 17.67 -29.15
C TYR A 90 0.30 19.02 -29.78
N LEU A 91 -0.29 19.92 -28.98
CA LEU A 91 -0.61 21.28 -29.45
C LEU A 91 0.62 22.04 -29.94
N ASN A 92 1.79 21.92 -29.31
CA ASN A 92 3.01 22.60 -29.79
C ASN A 92 3.64 21.95 -31.04
N ARG A 93 3.15 20.78 -31.46
CA ARG A 93 3.63 20.08 -32.66
C ARG A 93 2.77 20.37 -33.89
N ASP A 94 1.54 20.83 -33.68
CA ASP A 94 0.55 21.09 -34.73
C ASP A 94 0.55 22.56 -35.18
N VAL A 95 1.34 23.44 -34.53
CA VAL A 95 1.50 24.87 -34.87
C VAL A 95 2.93 25.22 -35.28
N GLY A 96 3.72 24.23 -35.72
CA GLY A 96 5.10 24.38 -36.20
C GLY A 96 5.22 24.08 -37.68
#